data_AF-M1WBX9-F1
#
_entry.id   AF-M1WBX9-F1
#
_cell.length_a   1.000
_cell.length_b   1.000
_cell.length_c   1.000
_cell.angle_alpha   90.00
_cell.angle_beta   90.00
_cell.angle_gamma   90.00
#
_symmetry.space_group_name_H-M   'P 1'
#
loop_
_entity.id
_entity.type
_entity.pdbx_description
1 polymer ?
#
loop_
_entity_poly.entity_id
_entity_poly.type
_entity_poly.pdbx_seq_one_letter_code
_entity_poly.pdbx_strand_id
1 'polypeptide(L)'
;MSKQPTPSINAEADAFLRAHPELLVGRDALGKAEREFGDDTFSIVNKPTANIVLIQHFNPDTLDRLFAVALIDDAKAEKYYKESNQDGEDGQEDAESCPGCGAGSSRARVGGPERFLYAKMETCKEQCPEAQVGRMWPA
;
A
#
# COMPACT_ATOMS: atom_id res chain seq x y z
N MET A 1 3.51 -14.60 33.46
CA MET A 1 3.48 -14.27 32.01
C MET A 1 3.25 -12.78 31.88
N SER A 2 4.30 -12.02 31.59
CA SER A 2 4.22 -10.56 31.46
C SER A 2 3.46 -10.23 30.18
N LYS A 3 2.28 -9.61 30.31
CA LYS A 3 1.61 -8.94 29.19
C LYS A 3 2.50 -7.75 28.83
N GLN A 4 3.24 -7.85 27.72
CA GLN A 4 3.85 -6.65 27.14
C GLN A 4 2.74 -5.64 26.87
N PRO A 5 2.93 -4.35 27.21
CA PRO A 5 1.96 -3.33 26.82
C PRO A 5 1.89 -3.32 25.30
N THR A 6 0.71 -3.54 24.74
CA THR A 6 0.46 -3.24 23.33
C THR A 6 0.82 -1.78 23.11
N PRO A 7 1.75 -1.45 22.20
CA PRO A 7 2.03 -0.05 21.92
C PRO A 7 0.74 0.67 21.53
N SER A 8 0.60 1.92 21.98
CA SER A 8 -0.51 2.76 21.54
C SER A 8 -0.50 2.85 20.01
N ILE A 9 -1.68 2.88 19.39
CA ILE A 9 -1.86 3.05 17.93
C ILE A 9 -1.05 4.24 17.40
N ASN A 10 -0.92 5.30 18.20
CA ASN A 10 -0.12 6.48 17.84
C ASN A 10 1.39 6.18 17.83
N ALA A 11 1.86 5.33 18.74
CA ALA A 11 3.27 4.94 18.78
C ALA A 11 3.68 4.08 17.57
N GLU A 12 2.77 3.25 17.07
CA GLU A 12 2.99 2.45 15.85
C GLU A 12 3.05 3.34 14.60
N ALA A 13 2.12 4.29 14.47
CA ALA A 13 2.16 5.28 13.39
C ALA A 13 3.42 6.13 13.43
N ASP A 14 3.79 6.65 14.61
CA ASP A 14 5.01 7.45 14.76
C ASP A 14 6.28 6.64 14.48
N ALA A 15 6.28 5.34 14.79
CA ALA A 15 7.39 4.46 14.46
C ALA A 15 7.48 4.23 12.94
N PHE A 16 6.35 3.95 12.29
CA PHE A 16 6.27 3.78 10.84
C PHE A 16 6.72 5.03 10.09
N LEU A 17 6.20 6.21 10.43
CA LEU A 17 6.58 7.46 9.76
C LEU A 17 8.05 7.83 9.98
N ARG A 18 8.63 7.50 11.15
CA ARG A 18 10.06 7.71 11.40
C ARG A 18 10.94 6.75 10.62
N ALA A 19 10.47 5.54 10.36
CA ALA A 19 11.17 4.57 9.51
C ALA A 19 11.15 4.99 8.03
N HIS A 20 10.16 5.79 7.62
CA HIS A 20 9.95 6.22 6.24
C HIS A 20 9.89 7.74 6.06
N PRO A 21 11.03 8.44 6.17
CA PRO A 21 11.07 9.89 5.96
C PRO A 21 10.71 10.31 4.53
N GLU A 22 10.66 9.39 3.57
CA GLU A 22 10.19 9.62 2.20
C GLU A 22 8.66 9.76 2.09
N LEU A 23 7.90 9.36 3.12
CA LEU A 23 6.45 9.50 3.12
C LEU A 23 6.05 10.97 3.28
N LEU A 24 5.22 11.42 2.35
CA LEU A 24 4.51 12.67 2.51
C LEU A 24 3.40 12.49 3.54
N VAL A 25 3.05 13.56 4.27
CA VAL A 25 2.05 13.47 5.34
C VAL A 25 0.95 14.51 5.14
N GLY A 26 -0.30 14.04 5.18
CA GLY A 26 -1.50 14.87 5.19
C GLY A 26 -2.04 15.26 3.81
N ARG A 27 -3.27 15.82 3.80
CA ARG A 27 -4.04 16.15 2.59
C ARG A 27 -3.38 17.19 1.70
N ASP A 28 -2.74 18.19 2.29
CA ASP A 28 -2.06 19.24 1.52
C ASP A 28 -0.89 18.66 0.72
N ALA A 29 -0.19 17.68 1.26
CA ALA A 29 0.88 17.00 0.57
C ALA A 29 0.34 16.10 -0.55
N LEU A 30 -0.77 15.38 -0.31
CA LEU A 30 -1.48 14.63 -1.34
C LEU A 30 -1.86 15.53 -2.52
N GLY A 31 -2.60 16.61 -2.27
CA GLY A 31 -3.06 17.49 -3.35
C GLY A 31 -1.93 18.23 -4.07
N LYS A 32 -0.76 18.39 -3.45
CA LYS A 32 0.44 18.90 -4.15
C LYS A 32 1.05 17.82 -5.04
N ALA A 33 1.22 16.60 -4.54
CA ALA A 33 1.78 15.50 -5.30
C ALA A 33 0.90 15.14 -6.51
N GLU A 34 -0.42 15.04 -6.34
CA GLU A 34 -1.36 14.79 -7.44
C GLU A 34 -1.25 15.85 -8.54
N ARG A 35 -1.08 17.12 -8.19
CA ARG A 35 -0.87 18.19 -9.18
C ARG A 35 0.49 18.14 -9.88
N GLU A 36 1.51 17.64 -9.20
CA GLU A 36 2.87 17.55 -9.74
C GLU A 36 3.00 16.40 -10.74
N PHE A 37 2.42 15.24 -10.42
CA PHE A 37 2.53 14.04 -11.25
C PHE A 37 1.37 13.85 -12.23
N GLY A 38 0.25 14.56 -12.05
CA GLY A 38 -0.90 14.54 -12.94
C GLY A 38 -1.81 13.32 -12.75
N ASP A 39 -2.83 13.23 -13.61
CA ASP A 39 -3.92 12.26 -13.47
C ASP A 39 -3.63 10.89 -14.15
N ASP A 40 -2.57 10.79 -14.95
CA ASP A 40 -2.19 9.57 -15.66
C ASP A 40 -1.37 8.63 -14.76
N THR A 41 -1.98 8.21 -13.66
CA THR A 41 -1.39 7.34 -12.64
C THR A 41 -2.40 6.31 -12.18
N PHE A 42 -1.91 5.22 -11.59
CA PHE A 42 -2.76 4.32 -10.82
C PHE A 42 -2.36 4.35 -9.34
N SER A 43 -3.32 4.10 -8.46
CA SER A 43 -3.12 4.20 -7.02
C SER A 43 -3.44 2.92 -6.29
N ILE A 44 -2.73 2.71 -5.18
CA ILE A 44 -3.00 1.65 -4.22
C ILE A 44 -3.25 2.30 -2.87
N VAL A 45 -4.30 1.85 -2.18
CA VAL A 45 -4.71 2.39 -0.89
C VAL A 45 -4.76 1.28 0.15
N ASN A 46 -3.84 1.35 1.11
CA ASN A 46 -3.63 0.33 2.13
C ASN A 46 -3.64 0.93 3.53
N LYS A 47 -3.76 0.08 4.57
CA LYS A 47 -3.68 0.49 5.97
C LYS A 47 -2.48 -0.16 6.68
N PRO A 48 -1.29 0.48 6.68
CA PRO A 48 -0.12 -0.03 7.39
C PRO A 48 -0.30 -0.06 8.91
N THR A 49 -1.08 0.86 9.46
CA THR A 49 -1.49 0.89 10.87
C THR A 49 -2.98 1.24 10.97
N ALA A 50 -3.59 1.09 12.14
CA ALA A 50 -5.03 1.35 12.32
C ALA A 50 -5.44 2.81 12.00
N ASN A 51 -4.53 3.76 12.19
CA ASN A 51 -4.73 5.20 12.04
C ASN A 51 -4.12 5.80 10.76
N ILE A 52 -3.38 5.01 9.97
CA ILE A 52 -2.81 5.50 8.71
C ILE A 52 -3.55 4.87 7.53
N VAL A 53 -4.07 5.73 6.66
CA VAL A 53 -4.40 5.35 5.28
C VAL A 53 -3.23 5.77 4.40
N LEU A 54 -2.56 4.80 3.80
CA LEU A 54 -1.43 4.99 2.91
C LEU A 54 -1.92 4.97 1.47
N ILE A 55 -1.74 6.08 0.77
CA ILE A 55 -2.03 6.21 -0.65
C ILE A 55 -0.70 6.23 -1.40
N GLN A 56 -0.56 5.38 -2.41
CA GLN A 56 0.63 5.30 -3.25
C GLN A 56 0.23 5.43 -4.70
N HIS A 57 0.87 6.33 -5.43
CA HIS A 57 0.66 6.49 -6.87
C HIS A 57 1.87 5.97 -7.63
N PHE A 58 1.60 5.32 -8.76
CA PHE A 58 2.59 4.67 -9.60
C PHE A 58 2.45 5.14 -11.04
N ASN A 59 3.58 5.14 -11.75
CA ASN A 59 3.60 5.35 -13.18
C ASN A 59 3.02 4.11 -13.89
N PRO A 60 2.01 4.25 -14.77
CA PRO A 60 1.37 3.11 -15.43
C PRO A 60 2.30 2.36 -16.41
N ASP A 61 3.30 3.04 -16.96
CA ASP A 61 4.24 2.47 -17.94
C ASP A 61 5.45 1.82 -17.26
N THR A 62 6.05 2.48 -16.27
CA THR A 62 7.28 2.00 -15.63
C THR A 62 7.03 1.18 -14.37
N LEU A 63 5.82 1.28 -13.81
CA LEU A 63 5.37 0.67 -12.56
C LEU A 63 6.13 1.16 -11.32
N ASP A 64 6.95 2.21 -11.45
CA ASP A 64 7.67 2.79 -10.33
C ASP A 64 6.75 3.69 -9.51
N ARG A 65 6.93 3.67 -8.19
CA ARG A 65 6.21 4.58 -7.30
C ARG A 65 6.64 6.02 -7.57
N LEU A 66 5.67 6.87 -7.87
CA LEU A 66 5.86 8.31 -8.02
C LEU A 66 5.90 9.00 -6.65
N PHE A 67 4.93 8.70 -5.80
CA PHE A 67 4.88 9.20 -4.43
C PHE A 67 4.05 8.30 -3.51
N ALA A 68 4.23 8.49 -2.21
CA ALA A 68 3.42 7.88 -1.16
C ALA A 68 3.02 8.94 -0.14
N VAL A 69 1.74 8.94 0.26
CA VAL A 69 1.21 9.85 1.27
C VAL A 69 0.54 9.06 2.39
N ALA A 70 0.95 9.33 3.62
CA ALA A 70 0.28 8.89 4.83
C ALA A 70 -0.77 9.92 5.27
N LEU A 71 -2.03 9.48 5.33
CA LEU A 71 -3.14 10.25 5.90
C LEU A 71 -3.45 9.70 7.29
N ILE A 72 -3.06 10.45 8.31
CA ILE A 72 -3.17 10.06 9.72
C ILE A 72 -4.53 10.54 10.27
N ASP A 73 -5.28 9.62 10.88
CA ASP A 73 -6.60 9.88 11.49
C ASP A 73 -7.57 10.63 10.55
N ASP A 74 -7.42 10.41 9.24
CA ASP A 74 -8.21 11.09 8.23
C ASP A 74 -9.52 10.34 7.95
N ALA A 75 -10.62 10.87 8.50
CA ALA A 75 -11.93 10.24 8.39
C ALA A 75 -12.43 10.06 6.94
N LYS A 76 -12.05 10.94 6.01
CA LYS A 76 -12.47 10.83 4.61
C LYS A 76 -11.63 9.78 3.86
N ALA A 77 -10.34 9.65 4.18
CA ALA A 77 -9.50 8.58 3.65
C ALA A 77 -9.93 7.21 4.19
N GLU A 78 -10.25 7.14 5.49
CA GLU A 78 -10.76 5.93 6.14
C GLU A 78 -12.07 5.46 5.49
N LYS A 79 -12.97 6.41 5.22
CA LYS A 79 -14.23 6.11 4.52
C LYS A 79 -13.96 5.57 3.11
N TYR A 80 -13.09 6.22 2.35
CA TYR A 80 -12.72 5.76 1.00
C TYR A 80 -12.13 4.35 1.03
N TYR A 81 -11.16 4.09 1.92
CA TYR A 81 -10.57 2.76 2.08
C TYR A 81 -11.63 1.69 2.37
N LYS A 82 -12.57 1.98 3.27
CA LYS A 82 -13.66 1.06 3.61
C LYS A 82 -14.62 0.81 2.46
N GLU A 83 -14.95 1.83 1.67
CA GLU A 83 -15.85 1.70 0.51
C GLU A 83 -15.19 0.96 -0.65
N SER A 84 -13.88 1.14 -0.86
CA SER A 84 -13.15 0.51 -1.95
C SER A 84 -12.69 -0.92 -1.64
N ASN A 85 -12.55 -1.30 -0.37
CA ASN A 85 -12.12 -2.65 0.05
C ASN A 85 -13.25 -3.47 0.69
N GLN A 86 -14.52 -3.23 0.34
CA GLN A 86 -15.66 -4.00 0.86
C GLN A 86 -15.64 -5.49 0.44
N ASP A 87 -14.82 -5.88 -0.53
CA ASP A 87 -14.65 -7.27 -0.95
C ASP A 87 -13.74 -8.10 0.00
N GLY A 88 -13.19 -7.48 1.06
CA GLY A 88 -12.25 -8.11 2.01
C GLY A 88 -12.84 -8.65 3.32
N GLU A 89 -14.17 -8.63 3.51
CA GLU A 89 -14.79 -9.34 4.66
C GLU A 89 -14.94 -10.85 4.41
N ASP A 90 -14.72 -11.28 3.17
CA ASP A 90 -14.56 -12.67 2.81
C ASP A 90 -13.13 -13.04 3.22
N GLY A 91 -12.93 -13.87 4.24
CA GLY A 91 -11.62 -14.26 4.80
C GLY A 91 -10.68 -15.04 3.85
N GLN A 92 -10.62 -14.67 2.58
CA GLN A 92 -9.67 -15.10 1.58
C GLN A 92 -8.38 -14.32 1.84
N GLU A 93 -7.34 -15.01 2.29
CA GLU A 93 -6.01 -14.43 2.38
C GLU A 93 -5.66 -13.82 1.01
N ASP A 94 -5.42 -12.50 0.97
CA ASP A 94 -4.88 -11.85 -0.22
C ASP A 94 -3.70 -12.69 -0.69
N ALA A 95 -3.78 -13.23 -1.91
CA ALA A 95 -2.65 -13.93 -2.48
C ALA A 95 -1.46 -12.96 -2.41
N GLU A 96 -0.37 -13.36 -1.77
CA GLU A 96 0.80 -12.47 -1.58
C GLU A 96 1.69 -12.46 -2.83
N SER A 97 1.42 -13.35 -3.78
CA SER A 97 2.10 -13.44 -5.06
C SER A 97 1.25 -14.15 -6.12
N CYS A 98 1.61 -13.98 -7.38
CA CYS A 98 1.05 -14.74 -8.49
C CYS A 98 1.42 -16.22 -8.35
N PRO A 99 0.46 -17.16 -8.27
CA PRO A 99 0.75 -18.59 -8.17
C PRO A 99 1.52 -19.13 -9.37
N GLY A 100 1.19 -18.64 -10.57
CA GLY A 100 1.81 -19.11 -11.81
C GLY A 100 3.27 -18.70 -12.02
N CYS A 101 3.67 -17.50 -11.60
CA CYS A 101 5.02 -16.98 -11.91
C CYS A 101 5.82 -16.43 -10.72
N GLY A 102 5.21 -16.35 -9.53
CA GLY A 102 5.85 -15.86 -8.31
C GLY A 102 6.03 -14.35 -8.22
N ALA A 103 5.39 -13.57 -9.10
CA ALA A 103 5.37 -12.11 -8.99
C ALA A 103 4.78 -11.70 -7.63
N GLY A 104 5.43 -10.86 -6.84
CA GLY A 104 5.03 -10.52 -5.46
C GLY A 104 5.71 -11.34 -4.35
N SER A 105 6.39 -12.44 -4.69
CA SER A 105 6.89 -13.39 -3.68
C SER A 105 8.01 -12.84 -2.77
N SER A 106 8.73 -11.81 -3.22
CA SER A 106 9.72 -11.08 -2.42
C SER A 106 9.10 -10.49 -1.14
N ARG A 107 7.81 -10.12 -1.21
CA ARG A 107 7.06 -9.42 -0.17
C ARG A 107 6.29 -10.33 0.78
N ALA A 108 5.92 -11.53 0.36
CA ALA A 108 5.30 -12.55 1.23
C ALA A 108 6.11 -12.81 2.53
N ARG A 109 7.40 -12.47 2.53
CA ARG A 109 8.31 -12.64 3.67
C ARG A 109 8.46 -11.39 4.54
N VAL A 110 7.92 -10.24 4.11
CA VAL A 110 8.00 -8.96 4.83
C VAL A 110 6.80 -8.84 5.77
N GLY A 111 7.05 -8.88 7.07
CA GLY A 111 6.03 -8.69 8.10
C GLY A 111 5.82 -7.23 8.49
N GLY A 112 4.70 -6.95 9.18
CA GLY A 112 4.42 -5.64 9.77
C GLY A 112 3.98 -4.56 8.78
N PRO A 113 3.89 -3.29 9.22
CA PRO A 113 3.40 -2.16 8.43
C PRO A 113 4.14 -1.96 7.09
N GLU A 114 5.43 -2.30 7.08
CA GLU A 114 6.33 -2.28 5.93
C GLU A 114 5.77 -2.98 4.70
N ARG A 115 5.03 -4.07 4.91
CA ARG A 115 4.46 -4.92 3.86
C ARG A 115 3.45 -4.19 2.96
N PHE A 116 3.05 -2.97 3.33
CA PHE A 116 2.13 -2.14 2.56
C PHE A 116 2.81 -1.00 1.79
N LEU A 117 4.10 -0.75 2.00
CA LEU A 117 4.85 0.29 1.29
C LEU A 117 5.64 -0.30 0.11
N TYR A 118 5.26 0.04 -1.13
CA TYR A 118 5.81 -0.54 -2.36
C TYR A 118 6.70 0.46 -3.08
N ALA A 119 7.92 0.07 -3.45
CA ALA A 119 8.78 0.92 -4.28
C ALA A 119 8.41 0.83 -5.77
N LYS A 120 7.94 -0.34 -6.19
CA LYS A 120 7.65 -0.67 -7.58
C LYS A 120 6.57 -1.76 -7.62
N MET A 121 5.81 -1.78 -8.71
CA MET A 121 4.92 -2.88 -9.07
C MET A 121 5.52 -3.70 -10.21
N GLU A 122 5.09 -4.94 -10.33
CA GLU A 122 5.45 -5.84 -11.41
C GLU A 122 4.20 -6.54 -11.94
N THR A 123 4.18 -6.77 -13.25
CA THR A 123 3.17 -7.61 -13.88
C THR A 123 3.60 -9.06 -13.84
N CYS A 124 2.64 -9.97 -13.96
CA CYS A 124 2.96 -11.37 -14.23
C CYS A 124 3.85 -11.47 -15.48
N LYS A 125 4.81 -12.40 -15.48
CA LYS A 125 5.60 -12.71 -16.68
C LYS A 125 4.66 -13.12 -17.82
N GLU A 126 5.00 -12.78 -19.07
CA GLU A 126 4.17 -13.10 -20.25
C GLU A 126 3.83 -14.59 -20.37
N GLN A 127 4.69 -15.47 -19.85
CA GLN A 127 4.50 -16.92 -19.88
C GLN A 127 3.59 -17.45 -18.76
N CYS A 128 3.10 -16.57 -17.88
CA CYS A 128 2.25 -16.95 -16.76
C CYS A 128 0.83 -17.23 -17.25
N PRO A 129 0.30 -18.46 -17.07
CA PRO A 129 -1.04 -18.81 -17.53
C PRO A 129 -2.15 -18.05 -16.79
N GLU A 130 -1.84 -17.52 -15.61
CA GLU A 130 -2.73 -16.71 -14.77
C GLU A 130 -2.48 -15.20 -14.91
N ALA A 131 -1.65 -14.77 -15.87
CA ALA A 131 -1.48 -13.36 -16.19
C ALA A 131 -2.78 -12.80 -16.79
N GLN A 132 -3.73 -12.43 -15.94
CA GLN A 132 -4.81 -11.55 -16.36
C GLN A 132 -4.19 -10.18 -16.69
N VAL A 133 -4.49 -9.67 -17.89
CA VAL A 133 -4.12 -8.31 -18.28
C VAL A 133 -4.65 -7.34 -17.22
N GLY A 134 -3.75 -6.59 -16.58
CA GLY A 134 -4.08 -5.63 -15.53
C GLY A 134 -3.89 -6.11 -14.08
N ARG A 135 -3.63 -7.39 -13.81
CA ARG A 135 -3.18 -7.80 -12.46
C ARG A 135 -1.71 -7.44 -12.26
N MET A 136 -1.46 -6.59 -11.26
CA MET A 136 -0.13 -6.17 -10.84
C MET A 136 0.14 -6.64 -9.42
N TRP A 137 1.40 -6.92 -9.15
CA TRP A 137 1.91 -7.39 -7.88
C TRP A 137 2.97 -6.43 -7.37
N PRO A 138 3.09 -6.20 -6.06
CA PRO A 138 4.24 -5.48 -5.52
C PRO A 138 5.57 -6.16 -5.87
N ALA A 139 6.62 -5.42 -6.22
CA ALA A 139 7.96 -5.97 -6.46
C ALA A 139 8.90 -5.79 -5.25
#